data_AF-A0A972PV21-F1
#
_entry.id   AF-A0A972PV21-F1
#
_cell.length_a   1.000
_cell.length_b   1.000
_cell.length_c   1.000
_cell.angle_alpha   90.00
_cell.angle_beta   90.00
_cell.angle_gamma   90.00
#
_symmetry.space_group_name_H-M   'P 1'
#
loop_
_entity.id
_entity.type
_entity.pdbx_description
1 polymer ?
#
loop_
_entity_poly.entity_id
_entity_poly.type
_entity_poly.pdbx_seq_one_letter_code
_entity_poly.pdbx_strand_id
1 'polypeptide(L)'
;MEETRRGFFWFMMVAGLVIIAYFTLNMAFNFVFAVDLAGDGVNVVLKEAEYDDGGNLIAPPEVLTLHGVTGWVEGLAPWMAVNGFTLALGSLLLGLGYVMTGRMREKAAVSIFKMRLLGWYLGLVAALMFVLGVDRVFFIPHGVGEGLLSWMDWYVLEFLAHTVWAVVLLVLAAFFLRVEMVQDEGTSD
;
A
#
# COMPACT_ATOMS: atom_id res chain seq x y z
N MET A 1 17.36 -31.82 -8.19
CA MET A 1 16.33 -31.25 -7.29
C MET A 1 16.81 -29.97 -6.61
N GLU A 2 18.06 -29.91 -6.14
CA GLU A 2 18.62 -28.74 -5.46
C GLU A 2 18.78 -27.51 -6.38
N GLU A 3 19.28 -27.69 -7.61
CA GLU A 3 19.35 -26.60 -8.60
C GLU A 3 17.98 -26.03 -8.99
N THR A 4 16.96 -26.89 -9.07
CA THR A 4 15.58 -26.48 -9.38
C THR A 4 14.98 -25.63 -8.26
N ARG A 5 15.25 -25.99 -6.99
CA ARG A 5 14.85 -25.20 -5.82
C ARG A 5 15.56 -23.86 -5.77
N ARG A 6 16.85 -23.84 -6.09
CA ARG A 6 17.65 -22.61 -6.21
C ARG A 6 17.09 -21.64 -7.24
N GLY A 7 16.83 -22.12 -8.45
CA GLY A 7 16.26 -21.29 -9.52
C GLY A 7 14.90 -20.69 -9.13
N PHE A 8 14.08 -21.46 -8.40
CA PHE A 8 12.79 -21.00 -7.89
C PHE A 8 12.92 -19.86 -6.87
N PHE A 9 13.76 -19.98 -5.85
CA PHE A 9 13.92 -18.92 -4.84
C PHE A 9 14.55 -17.65 -5.39
N TRP A 10 15.50 -17.81 -6.33
CA TRP A 10 16.05 -16.66 -7.05
C TRP A 10 14.97 -15.96 -7.88
N PHE A 11 14.15 -16.72 -8.61
CA PHE A 11 13.01 -16.18 -9.34
C PHE A 11 12.02 -15.44 -8.41
N MET A 12 11.71 -15.98 -7.23
CA MET A 12 10.87 -15.30 -6.24
C MET A 12 11.46 -13.94 -5.85
N MET A 13 12.77 -13.84 -5.60
CA MET A 13 13.40 -12.56 -5.28
C MET A 13 13.29 -11.56 -6.44
N VAL A 14 13.56 -12.00 -7.67
CA VAL A 14 13.48 -11.14 -8.86
C VAL A 14 12.05 -10.68 -9.10
N ALA A 15 11.07 -11.59 -9.03
CA ALA A 15 9.66 -11.25 -9.14
C ALA A 15 9.24 -10.27 -8.05
N GLY A 16 9.67 -10.49 -6.81
CA GLY A 16 9.44 -9.57 -5.70
C GLY A 16 9.98 -8.16 -5.96
N LEU A 17 11.22 -8.06 -6.45
CA LEU A 17 11.84 -6.78 -6.81
C LEU A 17 11.10 -6.05 -7.94
N VAL A 18 10.66 -6.78 -8.97
CA VAL A 18 9.90 -6.20 -10.09
C VAL A 18 8.56 -5.65 -9.59
N ILE A 19 7.87 -6.38 -8.72
CA ILE A 19 6.59 -5.94 -8.13
C ILE A 19 6.80 -4.70 -7.24
N ILE A 20 7.84 -4.69 -6.39
CA ILE A 20 8.17 -3.53 -5.55
C ILE A 20 8.50 -2.32 -6.42
N ALA A 21 9.30 -2.49 -7.48
CA ALA A 21 9.65 -1.41 -8.39
C ALA A 21 8.42 -0.87 -9.12
N TYR A 22 7.55 -1.75 -9.62
CA TYR A 22 6.29 -1.37 -10.25
C TYR A 22 5.41 -0.55 -9.29
N PHE A 23 5.19 -1.04 -8.07
CA PHE A 23 4.43 -0.31 -7.07
C PHE A 23 5.04 1.07 -6.79
N THR A 24 6.36 1.13 -6.60
CA THR A 24 7.07 2.37 -6.24
C THR A 24 6.97 3.42 -7.34
N LEU A 25 7.10 3.01 -8.61
CA LEU A 25 6.91 3.91 -9.74
C LEU A 25 5.47 4.42 -9.83
N ASN A 26 4.48 3.52 -9.68
CA ASN A 26 3.07 3.93 -9.70
C ASN A 26 2.73 4.85 -8.52
N MET A 27 3.30 4.60 -7.34
CA MET A 27 3.12 5.47 -6.17
C MET A 27 3.63 6.88 -6.45
N ALA A 28 4.80 7.02 -7.08
CA ALA A 28 5.33 8.34 -7.46
C ALA A 28 4.41 9.06 -8.48
N PHE A 29 3.92 8.36 -9.49
CA PHE A 29 2.99 8.95 -10.47
C PHE A 29 1.66 9.38 -9.84
N ASN A 30 1.05 8.50 -9.02
CA ASN A 30 -0.22 8.81 -8.37
C ASN A 30 -0.07 9.91 -7.32
N PHE A 31 1.09 9.99 -6.65
CA PHE A 31 1.40 11.10 -5.76
C PHE A 31 1.35 12.44 -6.49
N VAL A 32 2.03 12.55 -7.64
CA VAL A 32 2.04 13.79 -8.45
C VAL A 32 0.64 14.10 -8.99
N PHE A 33 -0.03 13.09 -9.56
CA PHE A 33 -1.39 13.26 -10.08
C PHE A 33 -2.38 13.73 -9.01
N ALA A 34 -2.28 13.18 -7.79
CA ALA A 34 -3.12 13.62 -6.69
C ALA A 34 -2.80 15.07 -6.26
N VAL A 35 -1.55 15.53 -6.38
CA VAL A 35 -1.18 16.93 -6.09
C VAL A 35 -1.79 17.85 -7.13
N ASP A 36 -1.72 17.50 -8.41
CA ASP A 36 -2.30 18.28 -9.50
C ASP A 36 -3.83 18.35 -9.35
N LEU A 37 -4.49 17.21 -9.12
CA LEU A 37 -5.93 17.15 -8.83
C LEU A 37 -6.34 18.00 -7.63
N ALA A 38 -5.53 18.02 -6.57
CA ALA A 38 -5.80 18.84 -5.40
C ALA A 38 -5.62 20.34 -5.66
N GLY A 39 -4.82 20.71 -6.66
CA GLY A 39 -4.72 22.07 -7.17
C GLY A 39 -5.99 22.50 -7.89
N ASP A 40 -6.50 21.64 -8.76
CA ASP A 40 -7.71 21.89 -9.55
C ASP A 40 -9.01 21.79 -8.72
N GLY A 41 -9.00 20.96 -7.67
CA GLY A 41 -10.13 20.69 -6.80
C GLY A 41 -10.71 19.31 -7.02
N VAL A 42 -10.86 18.56 -5.94
CA VAL A 42 -11.42 17.20 -5.94
C VAL A 42 -12.85 17.25 -5.42
N ASN A 43 -13.81 16.84 -6.25
CA ASN A 43 -15.22 16.82 -5.90
C ASN A 43 -15.57 15.56 -5.12
N VAL A 44 -16.11 15.75 -3.92
CA VAL A 44 -16.63 14.70 -3.04
C VAL A 44 -18.14 14.83 -2.97
N VAL A 45 -18.84 13.74 -3.27
CA VAL A 45 -20.31 13.69 -3.17
C VAL A 45 -20.68 13.45 -1.70
N LEU A 46 -21.35 14.41 -1.09
CA LEU A 46 -21.90 14.34 0.26
C LEU A 46 -23.32 13.77 0.27
N LYS A 47 -24.08 13.99 -0.81
CA LYS A 47 -25.39 13.39 -0.99
C LYS A 47 -25.61 13.09 -2.46
N GLU A 48 -25.96 11.85 -2.77
CA GLU A 48 -26.33 11.45 -4.13
C GLU A 48 -27.57 12.20 -4.60
N ALA A 49 -27.68 12.34 -5.91
CA ALA A 49 -28.88 12.91 -6.54
C ALA A 49 -30.10 12.03 -6.26
N GLU A 50 -31.22 12.65 -5.89
CA GLU A 50 -32.47 11.95 -5.63
C GLU A 50 -33.34 11.99 -6.89
N TYR A 51 -33.85 10.84 -7.31
CA TYR A 51 -34.70 10.69 -8.50
C TYR A 51 -36.04 10.07 -8.10
N ASP A 52 -37.11 10.47 -8.77
CA ASP A 52 -38.42 9.83 -8.63
C ASP A 52 -38.47 8.48 -9.36
N ASP A 53 -39.53 7.70 -9.13
CA ASP A 53 -39.76 6.42 -9.82
C ASP A 53 -39.89 6.56 -11.36
N GLY A 54 -40.06 7.79 -11.85
CA GLY A 54 -40.09 8.15 -13.27
C GLY A 54 -38.72 8.57 -13.83
N GLY A 55 -37.68 8.61 -13.01
CA GLY A 55 -36.33 9.04 -13.39
C GLY A 55 -36.13 10.56 -13.46
N ASN A 56 -37.08 11.37 -12.97
CA ASN A 56 -36.91 12.82 -12.87
C ASN A 56 -36.13 13.19 -11.60
N LEU A 57 -35.25 14.17 -11.73
CA LEU A 57 -34.46 14.67 -10.61
C LEU A 57 -35.37 15.39 -9.58
N ILE A 58 -35.44 14.84 -8.37
CA ILE A 58 -36.12 15.44 -7.21
C ILE A 58 -35.17 16.40 -6.49
N ALA A 59 -33.93 15.99 -6.26
CA ALA A 59 -32.92 16.79 -5.57
C ALA A 59 -31.55 16.64 -6.24
N PRO A 60 -30.83 17.75 -6.52
CA PRO A 60 -29.48 17.69 -7.06
C PRO A 60 -28.51 17.09 -6.03
N PRO A 61 -27.36 16.54 -6.48
CA PRO A 61 -26.36 16.00 -5.57
C PRO A 61 -25.70 17.15 -4.78
N GLU A 62 -25.40 16.89 -3.52
CA GLU A 62 -24.60 17.79 -2.70
C GLU A 62 -23.12 17.43 -2.87
N VAL A 63 -22.31 18.38 -3.34
CA VAL A 63 -20.90 18.16 -3.65
C VAL A 63 -20.06 19.17 -2.90
N LEU A 64 -18.97 18.70 -2.29
CA LEU A 64 -17.93 19.52 -1.71
C LEU A 64 -16.66 19.43 -2.56
N THR A 65 -16.07 20.57 -2.90
CA THR A 65 -14.77 20.60 -3.58
C THR A 65 -13.64 20.77 -2.57
N LEU A 66 -12.74 19.78 -2.52
CA LEU A 66 -11.56 19.76 -1.66
C LEU A 66 -10.32 20.24 -2.41
N HIS A 67 -9.53 21.08 -1.76
CA HIS A 67 -8.24 21.57 -2.29
C HIS A 67 -7.08 21.25 -1.35
N GLY A 68 -5.86 21.45 -1.83
CA GLY A 68 -4.66 21.36 -1.00
C GLY A 68 -4.49 19.97 -0.37
N VAL A 69 -4.13 19.91 0.92
CA VAL A 69 -3.83 18.63 1.58
C VAL A 69 -5.05 17.70 1.60
N THR A 70 -6.25 18.21 1.88
CA THR A 70 -7.46 17.39 1.91
C THR A 70 -7.83 16.85 0.53
N GLY A 71 -7.67 17.65 -0.53
CA GLY A 71 -7.88 17.17 -1.91
C GLY A 71 -6.82 16.14 -2.33
N TRP A 72 -5.57 16.31 -1.86
CA TRP A 72 -4.49 15.38 -2.16
C TRP A 72 -4.71 14.02 -1.48
N VAL A 73 -5.13 14.02 -0.21
CA VAL A 73 -5.52 12.79 0.51
C VAL A 73 -6.69 12.12 -0.21
N GLU A 74 -7.72 12.88 -0.60
CA GLU A 74 -8.87 12.36 -1.34
C GLU A 74 -8.45 11.65 -2.64
N GLY A 75 -7.54 12.26 -3.41
CA GLY A 75 -7.05 11.67 -4.66
C GLY A 75 -6.13 10.46 -4.48
N LEU A 76 -5.27 10.46 -3.46
CA LEU A 76 -4.24 9.43 -3.30
C LEU A 76 -4.70 8.20 -2.49
N ALA A 77 -5.50 8.41 -1.46
CA ALA A 77 -5.87 7.37 -0.49
C ALA A 77 -6.59 6.16 -1.13
N PRO A 78 -7.55 6.32 -2.06
CA PRO A 78 -8.22 5.18 -2.68
C PRO A 78 -7.26 4.30 -3.46
N TRP A 79 -6.35 4.92 -4.21
CA TRP A 79 -5.33 4.21 -4.96
C TRP A 79 -4.42 3.43 -4.01
N MET A 80 -4.00 4.04 -2.90
CA MET A 80 -3.12 3.42 -1.90
C MET A 80 -3.80 2.22 -1.20
N ALA A 81 -5.08 2.36 -0.82
CA ALA A 81 -5.86 1.28 -0.23
C ALA A 81 -5.97 0.06 -1.14
N VAL A 82 -6.24 0.30 -2.43
CA VAL A 82 -6.41 -0.76 -3.43
C VAL A 82 -5.07 -1.40 -3.78
N ASN A 83 -3.95 -0.66 -3.77
CA ASN A 83 -2.68 -1.16 -4.28
C ASN A 83 -1.67 -1.58 -3.20
N GLY A 84 -1.93 -1.30 -1.92
CA GLY A 84 -1.03 -1.65 -0.81
C GLY A 84 -0.64 -3.13 -0.76
N PHE A 85 -1.54 -4.02 -1.18
CA PHE A 85 -1.25 -5.46 -1.29
C PHE A 85 -0.09 -5.79 -2.24
N THR A 86 0.12 -4.98 -3.28
CA THR A 86 1.14 -5.22 -4.31
C THR A 86 2.53 -5.06 -3.70
N LEU A 87 2.73 -3.99 -2.92
CA LEU A 87 3.98 -3.78 -2.18
C LEU A 87 4.23 -4.89 -1.16
N ALA A 88 3.18 -5.28 -0.43
CA ALA A 88 3.25 -6.36 0.55
C ALA A 88 3.64 -7.71 -0.11
N LEU A 89 3.00 -8.05 -1.24
CA LEU A 89 3.29 -9.26 -2.00
C LEU A 89 4.73 -9.27 -2.53
N GLY A 90 5.17 -8.18 -3.14
CA GLY A 90 6.54 -8.07 -3.65
C GLY A 90 7.58 -8.23 -2.53
N SER A 91 7.31 -7.62 -1.37
CA SER A 91 8.14 -7.71 -0.18
C SER A 91 8.16 -9.13 0.42
N LEU A 92 7.02 -9.82 0.45
CA LEU A 92 6.94 -11.21 0.90
C LEU A 92 7.76 -12.13 0.00
N LEU A 93 7.62 -12.03 -1.32
CA LEU A 93 8.37 -12.84 -2.28
C LEU A 93 9.88 -12.63 -2.14
N LEU A 94 10.32 -11.38 -1.99
CA LEU A 94 11.72 -11.04 -1.77
C LEU A 94 12.25 -11.59 -0.43
N GLY A 95 11.50 -11.40 0.66
CA GLY A 95 11.89 -11.87 1.99
C GLY A 95 12.00 -13.41 2.05
N LEU A 96 11.01 -14.11 1.51
CA LEU A 96 11.01 -15.57 1.42
C LEU A 96 12.15 -16.09 0.54
N GLY A 97 12.33 -15.50 -0.65
CA GLY A 97 13.43 -15.87 -1.54
C GLY A 97 14.80 -15.69 -0.86
N TYR A 98 15.00 -14.55 -0.19
CA TYR A 98 16.24 -14.25 0.51
C TYR A 98 16.59 -15.24 1.62
N VAL A 99 15.64 -15.52 2.53
CA VAL A 99 15.86 -16.45 3.66
C VAL A 99 16.16 -17.86 3.16
N MET A 100 15.45 -18.30 2.13
CA MET A 100 15.62 -19.65 1.60
C MET A 100 16.93 -19.79 0.81
N THR A 101 17.38 -18.76 0.10
CA THR A 101 18.71 -18.73 -0.53
C THR A 101 19.84 -18.73 0.51
N GLY A 102 19.72 -17.93 1.58
CA GLY A 102 20.72 -17.90 2.66
C GLY A 102 20.88 -19.23 3.39
N ARG A 103 19.79 -19.97 3.61
CA ARG A 103 19.83 -21.34 4.18
C ARG A 103 20.54 -22.35 3.28
N MET A 104 20.64 -22.09 1.99
CA MET A 104 21.36 -22.93 1.03
C MET A 104 22.85 -22.54 0.89
N ARG A 105 23.39 -21.70 1.79
CA ARG A 105 24.79 -21.25 1.82
C ARG A 105 25.26 -20.59 0.51
N GLU A 106 24.35 -19.91 -0.19
CA GLU A 106 24.68 -19.17 -1.40
C GLU A 106 24.94 -17.71 -1.10
N LYS A 107 25.90 -17.10 -1.80
CA LYS A 107 26.13 -15.65 -1.75
C LYS A 107 24.82 -14.94 -2.05
N ALA A 108 24.19 -14.35 -1.04
CA ALA A 108 22.94 -13.63 -1.21
C ALA A 108 23.11 -12.52 -2.26
N ALA A 109 22.23 -12.47 -3.26
CA ALA A 109 22.30 -11.48 -4.34
C ALA A 109 22.08 -10.03 -3.87
N VAL A 110 21.60 -9.85 -2.63
CA VAL A 110 21.23 -8.56 -2.05
C VAL A 110 21.99 -8.37 -0.73
N SER A 111 22.63 -7.22 -0.57
CA SER A 111 23.36 -6.88 0.66
C SER A 111 22.39 -6.60 1.83
N ILE A 112 22.82 -6.86 3.07
CA ILE A 112 22.05 -6.50 4.28
C ILE A 112 21.63 -5.02 4.24
N PHE A 113 22.52 -4.13 3.81
CA PHE A 113 22.24 -2.71 3.72
C PHE A 113 20.98 -2.43 2.86
N LYS A 114 20.86 -3.09 1.70
CA LYS A 114 19.69 -2.94 0.81
C LYS A 114 18.42 -3.50 1.45
N MET A 115 18.53 -4.60 2.20
CA MET A 115 17.39 -5.19 2.94
C MET A 115 16.91 -4.24 4.04
N ARG A 116 17.82 -3.64 4.82
CA ARG A 116 17.47 -2.66 5.84
C ARG A 116 16.89 -1.38 5.24
N LEU A 117 17.43 -0.91 4.11
CA LEU A 117 16.89 0.23 3.39
C LEU A 117 15.45 -0.04 2.92
N LEU A 118 15.19 -1.24 2.39
CA LEU A 118 13.83 -1.68 2.07
C LEU A 118 12.95 -1.69 3.33
N GLY A 119 13.44 -2.21 4.45
CA GLY A 119 12.70 -2.20 5.72
C GLY A 119 12.27 -0.80 6.14
N TRP A 120 13.17 0.18 6.08
CA TRP A 120 12.82 1.59 6.34
C TRP A 120 11.81 2.15 5.35
N TYR A 121 11.97 1.86 4.06
CA TYR A 121 11.02 2.26 3.03
C TYR A 121 9.61 1.71 3.31
N LEU A 122 9.48 0.41 3.63
CA LEU A 122 8.20 -0.20 3.99
C LEU A 122 7.58 0.45 5.24
N GLY A 123 8.41 0.77 6.24
CA GLY A 123 7.95 1.49 7.44
C GLY A 123 7.41 2.89 7.12
N LEU A 124 8.05 3.63 6.21
CA LEU A 124 7.58 4.95 5.77
C LEU A 124 6.27 4.85 5.00
N VAL A 125 6.14 3.88 4.08
CA VAL A 125 4.88 3.66 3.34
C VAL A 125 3.77 3.24 4.29
N ALA A 126 4.05 2.38 5.29
CA ALA A 126 3.07 2.00 6.28
C ALA A 126 2.56 3.19 7.12
N ALA A 127 3.48 4.08 7.53
CA ALA A 127 3.11 5.30 8.24
C ALA A 127 2.24 6.22 7.37
N LEU A 128 2.60 6.38 6.08
CA LEU A 128 1.79 7.14 5.12
C LEU A 128 0.40 6.53 4.99
N MET A 129 0.29 5.21 4.82
CA MET A 129 -1.00 4.52 4.71
C MET A 129 -1.87 4.72 5.96
N PHE A 130 -1.26 4.66 7.15
CA PHE A 130 -1.99 4.91 8.39
C PHE A 130 -2.52 6.34 8.47
N VAL A 131 -1.69 7.34 8.15
CA VAL A 131 -2.11 8.75 8.13
C VAL A 131 -3.23 8.98 7.12
N LEU A 132 -3.09 8.48 5.89
CA LEU A 132 -4.13 8.61 4.85
C LEU A 132 -5.44 7.95 5.27
N GLY A 133 -5.39 6.78 5.91
CA GLY A 133 -6.58 6.12 6.43
C GLY A 133 -7.28 6.92 7.53
N VAL A 134 -6.52 7.46 8.48
CA VAL A 134 -7.06 8.33 9.54
C VAL A 134 -7.69 9.59 8.95
N ASP A 135 -6.99 10.25 8.01
CA ASP A 135 -7.49 11.46 7.35
C ASP A 135 -8.79 11.21 6.59
N ARG A 136 -8.89 10.08 5.89
CA ARG A 136 -10.09 9.65 5.17
C ARG A 136 -11.33 9.49 6.03
N VAL A 137 -11.20 8.92 7.23
CA VAL A 137 -12.36 8.62 8.09
C VAL A 137 -12.75 9.81 8.97
N PHE A 138 -11.76 10.52 9.50
CA PHE A 138 -12.00 11.49 10.57
C PHE A 138 -12.02 12.95 10.10
N PHE A 139 -11.38 13.26 8.97
CA PHE A 139 -11.16 14.65 8.55
C PHE A 139 -11.79 14.99 7.20
N ILE A 140 -12.04 14.00 6.34
CA ILE A 140 -12.75 14.20 5.08
C ILE A 140 -14.25 13.93 5.29
N PRO A 141 -15.13 14.90 4.96
CA PRO A 141 -16.56 14.71 5.12
C PRO A 141 -17.08 13.66 4.14
N HIS A 142 -17.82 12.70 4.68
CA HIS A 142 -18.53 11.65 3.96
C HIS A 142 -20.04 11.87 4.13
N GLY A 143 -20.79 11.48 3.10
CA GLY A 143 -22.24 11.59 3.10
C GLY A 143 -22.89 10.69 4.13
N VAL A 144 -23.95 11.15 4.79
CA VAL A 144 -24.73 10.30 5.69
C VAL A 144 -25.57 9.36 4.83
N GLY A 145 -25.06 8.16 4.55
CA GLY A 145 -25.85 7.16 3.84
C GLY A 145 -27.05 6.74 4.68
N GLU A 146 -28.28 7.00 4.21
CA GLU A 146 -29.50 6.58 4.90
C GLU A 146 -29.71 5.06 4.75
N GLY A 147 -29.56 4.28 5.84
CA GLY A 147 -29.76 2.82 5.84
C GLY A 147 -28.86 2.03 6.80
N LEU A 148 -29.15 0.73 6.95
CA LEU A 148 -28.38 -0.20 7.81
C LEU A 148 -27.17 -0.83 7.08
N LEU A 149 -27.21 -0.83 5.73
CA LEU A 149 -26.13 -1.26 4.82
C LEU A 149 -25.32 -0.09 4.24
N SER A 150 -25.81 1.13 4.36
CA SER A 150 -25.08 2.35 3.98
C SER A 150 -23.95 2.70 4.96
N TRP A 151 -23.90 2.03 6.12
CA TRP A 151 -22.81 2.14 7.09
C TRP A 151 -21.58 1.30 6.72
N MET A 152 -21.71 0.34 5.79
CA MET A 152 -20.57 -0.23 5.04
C MET A 152 -20.18 0.73 3.92
N ASP A 153 -19.96 1.98 4.32
CA ASP A 153 -19.56 3.05 3.44
C ASP A 153 -18.18 2.71 2.87
N TRP A 154 -17.94 3.03 1.61
CA TRP A 154 -16.70 2.73 0.92
C TRP A 154 -15.48 3.23 1.72
N TYR A 155 -15.63 4.35 2.44
CA TYR A 155 -14.63 4.92 3.32
C TYR A 155 -14.20 4.00 4.48
N VAL A 156 -15.12 3.20 5.05
CA VAL A 156 -14.78 2.24 6.11
C VAL A 156 -13.97 1.08 5.55
N LEU A 157 -14.33 0.58 4.36
CA LEU A 157 -13.55 -0.45 3.66
C LEU A 157 -12.17 0.08 3.27
N GLU A 158 -12.10 1.31 2.78
CA GLU A 158 -10.86 2.00 2.45
C GLU A 158 -9.96 2.15 3.69
N PHE A 159 -10.53 2.55 4.82
CA PHE A 159 -9.80 2.64 6.09
C PHE A 159 -9.29 1.29 6.59
N LEU A 160 -10.12 0.25 6.52
CA LEU A 160 -9.73 -1.10 6.89
C LEU A 160 -8.60 -1.59 5.99
N ALA A 161 -8.67 -1.33 4.69
CA ALA A 161 -7.59 -1.65 3.75
C ALA A 161 -6.29 -0.93 4.14
N HIS A 162 -6.34 0.39 4.38
CA HIS A 162 -5.17 1.15 4.84
C HIS A 162 -4.56 0.55 6.12
N THR A 163 -5.40 0.27 7.12
CA THR A 163 -4.96 -0.25 8.41
C THR A 163 -4.33 -1.64 8.27
N VAL A 164 -4.99 -2.55 7.55
CA VAL A 164 -4.51 -3.92 7.32
C VAL A 164 -3.16 -3.89 6.59
N TRP A 165 -3.06 -3.13 5.50
CA TRP A 165 -1.82 -3.07 4.73
C TRP A 165 -0.70 -2.37 5.49
N ALA A 166 -0.99 -1.30 6.24
CA ALA A 166 -0.01 -0.66 7.10
C ALA A 166 0.57 -1.64 8.13
N VAL A 167 -0.27 -2.45 8.78
CA VAL A 167 0.19 -3.48 9.73
C VAL A 167 1.06 -4.53 9.04
N VAL A 168 0.63 -5.04 7.88
CA VAL A 168 1.41 -6.02 7.11
C VAL A 168 2.78 -5.46 6.73
N LEU A 169 2.82 -4.21 6.23
CA LEU A 169 4.06 -3.54 5.85
C LEU A 169 4.95 -3.27 7.06
N LEU A 170 4.41 -2.94 8.23
CA LEU A 170 5.19 -2.79 9.47
C LEU A 170 5.82 -4.10 9.92
N VAL A 171 5.08 -5.21 9.84
CA VAL A 171 5.62 -6.54 10.16
C VAL A 171 6.77 -6.89 9.20
N LEU A 172 6.59 -6.64 7.91
CA LEU A 172 7.63 -6.86 6.91
C LEU A 172 8.83 -5.92 7.12
N ALA A 173 8.60 -4.65 7.43
CA ALA A 173 9.63 -3.69 7.77
C ALA A 173 10.49 -4.18 8.95
N ALA A 174 9.84 -4.59 10.03
CA ALA A 174 10.50 -5.15 11.20
C ALA A 174 11.31 -6.40 10.87
N PHE A 175 10.78 -7.28 10.02
CA PHE A 175 11.51 -8.43 9.50
C PHE A 175 12.78 -7.99 8.76
N PHE A 176 12.68 -7.13 7.74
CA PHE A 176 13.80 -6.69 6.92
C PHE A 176 14.88 -5.91 7.70
N LEU A 177 14.49 -5.14 8.72
CA LEU A 177 15.42 -4.43 9.59
C LEU A 177 16.21 -5.37 10.50
N ARG A 178 15.62 -6.52 10.86
CA ARG A 178 16.21 -7.54 11.73
C ARG A 178 16.88 -8.70 10.98
N VAL A 179 16.88 -8.68 9.63
CA VAL A 179 17.62 -9.68 8.86
C VAL A 179 19.11 -9.54 9.16
N GLU A 180 19.71 -10.63 9.64
CA GLU A 180 21.14 -10.78 9.88
C GLU A 180 21.78 -11.64 8.79
N MET A 181 23.08 -11.42 8.51
CA MET A 181 23.84 -12.37 7.69
C MET A 181 23.95 -13.66 8.50
N VAL A 182 23.55 -14.78 7.90
CA VAL A 182 23.97 -16.09 8.40
C VAL A 182 25.50 -16.13 8.28
N GLN A 183 26.20 -15.90 9.38
CA GLN A 183 27.65 -16.09 9.43
C GLN A 183 27.92 -17.59 9.30
N ASP A 184 28.83 -17.96 8.41
CA ASP A 184 29.40 -19.31 8.38
C ASP A 184 30.11 -19.54 9.72
N GLU A 185 29.44 -20.24 10.64
CA GLU A 185 30.14 -20.90 11.73
C GLU A 185 30.93 -22.07 11.14
N GLY A 186 32.25 -21.87 10.98
CA GLY A 186 33.22 -22.96 11.00
C GLY A 186 33.86 -23.36 9.68
N THR A 187 34.82 -22.56 9.22
CA THR A 187 36.12 -23.10 8.77
C THR A 187 37.21 -22.36 9.54
N SER A 188 37.39 -22.75 10.80
CA SER A 188 38.68 -22.57 11.48
C SER A 188 39.51 -23.80 11.14
N ASP A 189 40.62 -23.55 10.46
CA ASP A 189 41.69 -24.51 10.12
C ASP A 189 42.11 -25.40 11.30
#